data_AF-A0A5Q2F790-F1
#
_entry.id   AF-A0A5Q2F790-F1
#
_cell.length_a   1.000
_cell.length_b   1.000
_cell.length_c   1.000
_cell.angle_alpha   90.00
_cell.angle_beta   90.00
_cell.angle_gamma   90.00
#
_symmetry.space_group_name_H-M   'P 1'
#
loop_
_entity.id
_entity.type
_entity.pdbx_description
1 polymer ?
#
loop_
_entity_poly.entity_id
_entity_poly.type
_entity_poly.pdbx_seq_one_letter_code
_entity_poly.pdbx_strand_id
1 'polypeptide(L)'
;MTAKHQAATYDMGDGTRVTCTTSTPWVAGAQPPGTPSPDCGHVYERPGTYTITATHRWNLSWTAMGQSGSFPLTNTASLVVTVGELASVVVAR
;
A
#
# COMPACT_ATOMS: atom_id res chain seq x y z
N MET A 1 -3.09 17.40 19.53
CA MET A 1 -2.08 16.97 18.53
C MET A 1 -2.82 16.29 17.40
N THR A 2 -2.41 16.53 16.15
CA THR A 2 -3.02 15.93 14.96
C THR A 2 -1.94 15.37 14.04
N ALA A 3 -2.29 14.35 13.26
CA ALA A 3 -1.42 13.74 12.26
C ALA A 3 -2.09 13.81 10.89
N LYS A 4 -1.40 14.36 9.89
CA LYS A 4 -1.89 14.44 8.52
C LYS A 4 -1.04 13.57 7.61
N HIS A 5 -1.62 12.52 7.04
CA HIS A 5 -0.96 11.69 6.04
C HIS A 5 -0.58 12.55 4.83
N GLN A 6 0.65 12.36 4.33
CA GLN A 6 1.16 13.05 3.16
C GLN A 6 1.19 12.10 1.96
N ALA A 7 1.89 10.98 2.12
CA ALA A 7 2.04 9.96 1.09
C ALA A 7 2.56 8.65 1.70
N ALA A 8 2.30 7.54 1.02
CA ALA A 8 2.87 6.25 1.29
C ALA A 8 3.72 5.81 0.10
N THR A 9 4.92 5.29 0.32
CA THR A 9 5.74 4.67 -0.72
C THR A 9 5.83 3.18 -0.45
N TYR A 10 5.44 2.38 -1.43
CA TYR A 10 5.44 0.93 -1.38
C TYR A 10 6.60 0.41 -2.22
N ASP A 11 7.49 -0.33 -1.58
CA ASP A 11 8.39 -1.26 -2.25
C ASP A 11 7.62 -2.58 -2.40
N MET A 12 7.41 -3.03 -3.64
CA MET A 12 6.58 -4.20 -3.92
C MET A 12 7.36 -5.52 -3.84
N GLY A 13 8.68 -5.47 -3.60
CA GLY A 13 9.51 -6.67 -3.47
C GLY A 13 9.85 -7.36 -4.80
N ASP A 14 9.36 -6.85 -5.93
CA ASP A 14 9.71 -7.28 -7.30
C ASP A 14 10.61 -6.26 -8.03
N GLY A 15 11.12 -5.26 -7.31
CA GLY A 15 11.89 -4.14 -7.84
C GLY A 15 11.04 -2.92 -8.18
N THR A 16 9.71 -3.04 -8.19
CA THR A 16 8.79 -1.92 -8.40
C THR A 16 8.61 -1.12 -7.12
N ARG A 17 8.61 0.22 -7.26
CA ARG A 17 8.29 1.14 -6.18
C ARG A 17 7.19 2.09 -6.62
N VAL A 18 6.15 2.22 -5.81
CA VAL A 18 4.98 3.06 -6.10
C VAL A 18 4.76 4.06 -4.96
N THR A 19 4.60 5.35 -5.27
CA THR A 19 4.27 6.38 -4.28
C THR A 19 2.84 6.85 -4.47
N CYS A 20 2.04 6.75 -3.41
CA CYS A 20 0.62 7.03 -3.39
C CYS A 20 0.32 8.17 -2.42
N THR A 21 -0.41 9.20 -2.87
CA THR A 21 -0.93 10.27 -1.99
C THR A 21 -2.31 9.91 -1.44
N THR A 22 -3.06 9.09 -2.17
CA THR A 22 -4.35 8.50 -1.78
C THR A 22 -4.25 6.98 -1.79
N SER A 23 -5.06 6.33 -0.97
CA SER A 23 -5.14 4.87 -0.90
C SER A 23 -6.56 4.44 -0.55
N THR A 24 -7.11 3.49 -1.31
CA THR A 24 -8.34 2.79 -0.93
C THR A 24 -8.01 1.69 0.09
N PRO A 25 -8.69 1.65 1.26
CA PRO A 25 -8.54 0.54 2.20
C PRO A 25 -8.84 -0.80 1.53
N TRP A 26 -7.96 -1.78 1.72
CA TRP A 26 -8.19 -3.11 1.18
C TRP A 26 -9.30 -3.83 1.96
N VAL A 27 -10.28 -4.36 1.23
CA VAL A 27 -11.38 -5.17 1.79
C VAL A 27 -11.35 -6.55 1.11
N ALA A 28 -11.25 -7.60 1.92
CA ALA A 28 -11.21 -8.97 1.42
C ALA A 28 -12.43 -9.29 0.56
N GLY A 29 -12.19 -9.80 -0.66
CA GLY A 29 -13.26 -10.18 -1.59
C GLY A 29 -13.98 -9.02 -2.30
N ALA A 30 -13.60 -7.76 -2.05
CA ALA A 30 -14.24 -6.62 -2.69
C ALA A 30 -13.91 -6.48 -4.19
N GLN A 31 -12.80 -7.08 -4.64
CA GLN A 31 -12.36 -7.06 -6.03
C GLN A 31 -11.95 -8.47 -6.48
N PRO A 32 -12.19 -8.84 -7.76
CA PRO A 32 -11.65 -10.06 -8.33
C PRO A 32 -10.11 -10.14 -8.14
N PRO A 33 -9.54 -11.34 -7.98
CA PRO A 33 -8.10 -11.52 -7.97
C PRO A 33 -7.45 -10.93 -9.23
N GLY A 34 -6.37 -10.17 -9.05
CA GLY A 34 -5.67 -9.51 -10.16
C GLY A 34 -6.25 -8.16 -10.59
N THR A 35 -7.38 -7.71 -10.04
CA THR A 35 -7.87 -6.35 -10.30
C THR A 35 -6.89 -5.32 -9.72
N PRO A 36 -6.36 -4.38 -10.53
CA PRO A 36 -5.50 -3.32 -10.04
C PRO A 36 -6.21 -2.45 -9.00
N SER A 37 -5.49 -1.99 -7.97
CA SER A 37 -6.04 -0.99 -7.06
C SER A 37 -6.39 0.29 -7.84
N PRO A 38 -7.58 0.88 -7.63
CA PRO A 38 -8.10 1.97 -8.45
C PRO A 38 -7.32 3.29 -8.31
N ASP A 39 -6.70 3.53 -7.16
CA ASP A 39 -5.97 4.78 -6.92
C ASP A 39 -4.48 4.66 -7.22
N CYS A 40 -3.89 3.53 -6.85
CA CYS A 40 -2.43 3.36 -6.80
C CYS A 40 -2.09 1.86 -6.73
N GLY A 41 -2.42 1.14 -7.80
CA GLY A 41 -2.28 -0.30 -7.89
C GLY A 41 -0.94 -0.79 -8.39
N HIS A 42 -0.62 -2.01 -7.97
CA HIS A 42 0.44 -2.84 -8.54
C HIS A 42 -0.13 -4.22 -8.82
N VAL A 43 0.24 -4.82 -9.95
CA VAL A 43 -0.13 -6.19 -10.31
C VAL A 43 1.16 -6.95 -10.56
N TYR A 44 1.30 -8.09 -9.88
CA TYR A 44 2.44 -8.97 -10.07
C TYR A 44 2.27 -9.82 -11.32
N GLU A 45 3.27 -9.81 -12.19
CA GLU A 45 3.24 -10.55 -13.46
C GLU A 45 3.61 -12.03 -13.30
N ARG A 46 4.31 -12.38 -12.21
CA ARG A 46 4.84 -13.74 -11.98
C ARG A 46 4.38 -14.29 -10.64
N PRO A 47 4.01 -15.58 -10.56
CA PRO A 47 3.73 -16.22 -9.29
C PRO A 47 4.99 -16.23 -8.42
N GLY A 48 4.80 -16.07 -7.11
CA GLY A 48 5.90 -15.96 -6.17
C GLY A 48 5.48 -15.40 -4.81
N THR A 49 6.45 -15.35 -3.90
CA THR A 49 6.29 -14.72 -2.59
C THR A 49 7.02 -13.39 -2.60
N TYR A 50 6.29 -12.31 -2.28
CA TYR A 50 6.82 -10.95 -2.29
C TYR A 50 6.69 -10.33 -0.90
N THR A 51 7.74 -9.62 -0.48
CA THR A 51 7.69 -8.79 0.73
C THR A 51 7.41 -7.35 0.32
N ILE A 52 6.23 -6.86 0.67
CA ILE A 52 5.84 -5.48 0.46
C ILE A 52 6.30 -4.67 1.67
N THR A 53 6.99 -3.56 1.43
CA THR A 53 7.38 -2.60 2.48
C THR A 53 6.74 -1.25 2.19
N ALA A 54 5.86 -0.80 3.08
CA ALA A 54 5.19 0.50 3.02
C ALA A 54 5.89 1.50 3.93
N THR A 55 6.26 2.67 3.41
CA THR A 55 6.80 3.81 4.15
C THR A 55 5.83 4.98 4.08
N HIS A 56 5.17 5.28 5.19
CA HIS A 56 4.20 6.36 5.34
C HIS A 56 4.87 7.64 5.83
N ARG A 57 4.60 8.76 5.16
CA ARG A 57 5.01 10.10 5.56
C ARG A 57 3.83 10.87 6.13
N TRP A 58 4.05 11.48 7.29
CA TRP A 58 3.07 12.24 8.05
C TRP A 58 3.62 13.63 8.37
N ASN A 59 2.72 14.60 8.49
CA ASN A 59 3.01 15.87 9.15
C ASN A 59 2.26 15.92 10.47
N LEU A 60 2.98 16.04 11.58
CA LEU A 60 2.40 16.13 12.91
C LEU A 60 2.27 17.59 13.32
N SER A 61 1.12 17.98 13.84
CA SER A 61 0.88 19.32 14.38
C SER A 61 0.54 19.25 15.86
N TRP A 62 1.12 20.15 16.66
CA TRP A 62 0.93 20.19 18.10
C TRP A 62 0.65 21.61 18.59
N THR A 63 -0.04 21.68 19.73
CA THR A 63 -0.25 22.91 20.51
C THR A 63 -0.13 22.54 21.99
N ALA A 64 0.70 23.25 22.73
CA ALA A 64 0.92 23.05 24.16
C ALA A 64 1.41 24.36 24.80
N MET A 65 0.88 24.69 25.99
CA MET A 65 1.32 25.86 26.78
C MET A 65 1.39 27.18 25.99
N GLY A 66 0.44 27.41 25.07
CA GLY A 66 0.40 28.60 24.21
C GLY A 66 1.37 28.59 23.02
N GLN A 67 2.17 27.55 22.86
CA GLN A 67 3.03 27.35 21.70
C GLN A 67 2.41 26.33 20.74
N SER A 68 2.78 26.41 19.47
CA SER A 68 2.40 25.45 18.44
C SER A 68 3.53 25.20 17.45
N GLY A 69 3.47 24.09 16.75
CA GLY A 69 4.45 23.72 15.74
C GLY A 69 4.02 22.53 14.91
N SER A 70 4.81 22.22 13.89
CA SER A 70 4.66 20.99 13.12
C SER A 70 6.01 20.38 12.73
N PHE A 71 6.05 19.06 12.59
CA PHE A 71 7.26 18.33 12.18
C PHE A 71 6.90 17.07 11.38
N PRO A 72 7.77 16.65 10.44
CA PRO A 72 7.57 15.43 9.68
C PRO A 72 7.82 14.19 10.52
N LEU A 73 7.02 13.15 10.29
CA LEU A 73 7.22 11.81 10.85
C LEU A 73 7.14 10.78 9.73
N THR A 74 7.98 9.76 9.79
CA THR A 74 7.91 8.61 8.88
C THR A 74 7.70 7.33 9.69
N ASN A 75 6.84 6.44 9.19
CA ASN A 75 6.64 5.11 9.74
C ASN A 75 6.74 4.07 8.63
N THR A 76 7.29 2.89 8.94
CA THR A 76 7.47 1.80 7.98
C THR A 76 6.83 0.52 8.50
N ALA A 77 6.13 -0.21 7.63
CA ALA A 77 5.54 -1.52 7.89
C ALA A 77 5.82 -2.46 6.72
N SER A 78 5.89 -3.77 6.98
CA SER A 78 6.07 -4.77 5.94
C SER A 78 5.05 -5.91 6.05
N LEU A 79 4.67 -6.46 4.90
CA LEU A 79 3.73 -7.58 4.78
C LEU A 79 4.25 -8.56 3.73
N VAL A 80 4.15 -9.86 4.00
CA VAL A 80 4.44 -10.91 3.03
C VAL A 80 3.15 -11.31 2.32
N VAL A 81 3.18 -11.36 0.99
CA VAL A 81 2.07 -11.82 0.15
C VAL A 81 2.51 -12.96 -0.76
N THR A 82 1.63 -13.94 -0.96
CA THR A 82 1.84 -15.04 -1.90
C THR A 82 0.95 -14.82 -3.12
N VAL A 83 1.57 -14.71 -4.29
CA VAL A 83 0.90 -14.55 -5.59
C VAL A 83 0.87 -15.90 -6.28
N GLY A 84 -0.33 -16.43 -6.51
CA GLY A 84 -0.56 -17.66 -7.28
C GLY A 84 -0.93 -17.38 -8.73
N GLU A 85 -0.88 -18.42 -9.55
CA GLU A 85 -1.38 -18.40 -10.92
C GLU A 85 -2.90 -18.62 -10.93
N LEU A 86 -3.62 -17.86 -11.76
CA LEU A 86 -5.04 -18.10 -12.04
C LEU A 86 -5.14 -18.98 -13.29
N ALA A 87 -5.33 -20.29 -13.11
CA ALA A 87 -5.59 -21.21 -14.22
C ALA A 87 -7.10 -21.37 -14.45
N SER A 88 -7.58 -21.06 -15.65
CA SER A 88 -8.95 -21.39 -16.06
C SER A 88 -8.99 -22.78 -16.70
N VAL A 89 -9.82 -23.69 -16.17
CA VAL A 89 -10.09 -24.97 -16.84
C VAL A 89 -11.17 -24.75 -17.90
N VAL A 90 -10.81 -24.94 -19.17
CA VAL A 90 -11.79 -25.05 -20.25
C VAL A 90 -12.33 -26.46 -20.25
N VAL A 91 -13.58 -26.66 -19.83
CA VAL A 91 -14.27 -27.95 -19.99
C VAL A 91 -14.88 -27.97 -21.40
N ALA A 92 -14.24 -28.69 -22.32
CA ALA A 92 -14.83 -28.98 -23.63
C ALA A 92 -16.04 -29.92 -23.43
N ARG A 93 -17.15 -29.62 -24.13
CA ARG A 93 -18.41 -30.34 -24.06
C ARG A 93 -18.48 -31.47 -25.07
#